data_AF-A0A517P4Z5-F1
#
_entry.id   AF-A0A517P4Z5-F1
#
_cell.length_a   1.000
_cell.length_b   1.000
_cell.length_c   1.000
_cell.angle_alpha   90.00
_cell.angle_beta   90.00
_cell.angle_gamma   90.00
#
_symmetry.space_group_name_H-M   'P 1'
#
loop_
_entity.id
_entity.type
_entity.pdbx_description
1 polymer ?
#
loop_
_entity_poly.entity_id
_entity_poly.type
_entity_poly.pdbx_seq_one_letter_code
_entity_poly.pdbx_strand_id
1 'polypeptide(L)'
;MSTERPAVFPSPAPSPARPGGPPRGPGRRPAPWTVEDQLRERERRTRVRAALLERLPPPDAGTLDDLGSFRIDLWPPQPAPRPRGAARGPSAAGPVWTGAALLDLIREFAADRGPDFSKQEFIRWARITSGTVNRHCGDWRSTRVAAGLPAEPATEDSALRTLHALLKTLHLNRHRTRPLTAEQLARAAHLSRGPIGSFGGMKQVRNLYRLWVAMHPQAAETP
;
A
#
# COMPACT_ATOMS: atom_id res chain seq x y z
N MET A 1 -4.45 -59.40 20.52
CA MET A 1 -5.01 -58.31 19.69
C MET A 1 -5.74 -57.36 20.62
N SER A 2 -5.07 -56.31 21.08
CA SER A 2 -5.61 -55.34 22.03
C SER A 2 -6.26 -54.19 21.26
N THR A 3 -7.57 -54.07 21.39
CA THR A 3 -8.37 -52.98 20.83
C THR A 3 -8.24 -51.75 21.74
N GLU A 4 -7.43 -50.78 21.33
CA GLU A 4 -7.39 -49.46 21.96
C GLU A 4 -8.74 -48.75 21.79
N ARG A 5 -9.34 -48.37 22.92
CA ARG A 5 -10.55 -47.54 22.95
C ARG A 5 -10.18 -46.09 22.61
N PRO A 6 -10.88 -45.43 21.68
CA PRO A 6 -10.62 -44.03 21.36
C PRO A 6 -10.98 -43.12 22.54
N ALA A 7 -10.10 -42.15 22.81
CA ALA A 7 -10.29 -41.14 23.84
C ALA A 7 -11.47 -40.22 23.47
N VAL A 8 -12.50 -40.21 24.31
CA VAL A 8 -13.63 -39.28 24.21
C VAL A 8 -13.18 -37.92 24.75
N PHE A 9 -13.01 -36.94 23.85
CA PHE A 9 -12.74 -35.56 24.25
C PHE A 9 -14.02 -34.94 24.84
N PRO A 10 -13.96 -34.34 26.04
CA PRO A 10 -15.10 -33.66 26.63
C PRO A 10 -15.47 -32.43 25.80
N SER A 11 -16.77 -32.28 25.51
CA SER A 11 -17.32 -31.09 24.86
C SER A 11 -16.96 -29.83 25.65
N PRO A 12 -16.50 -28.75 24.98
CA PRO A 12 -16.20 -27.49 25.66
C PRO A 12 -17.47 -26.93 26.31
N ALA A 13 -17.31 -26.43 27.53
CA ALA A 13 -18.39 -25.80 28.28
C ALA A 13 -18.98 -24.61 27.48
N PRO A 14 -20.30 -24.38 27.55
CA PRO A 14 -20.93 -23.25 26.89
C PRO A 14 -20.30 -21.93 27.38
N SER A 15 -19.95 -21.07 26.43
CA SER A 15 -19.38 -19.75 26.75
C SER A 15 -20.36 -18.94 27.61
N PRO A 16 -19.90 -18.27 28.67
CA PRO A 16 -20.77 -17.46 29.52
C PRO A 16 -21.44 -16.37 28.69
N ALA A 17 -22.75 -16.19 28.92
CA ALA A 17 -23.53 -15.14 28.29
C ALA A 17 -22.86 -13.79 28.51
N ARG A 18 -22.56 -13.06 27.42
CA ARG A 18 -21.98 -11.72 27.52
C ARG A 18 -22.93 -10.82 28.34
N PRO A 19 -22.44 -10.10 29.35
CA PRO A 19 -23.26 -9.15 30.09
C PRO A 19 -23.90 -8.16 29.11
N GLY A 20 -25.23 -8.01 29.22
CA GLY A 20 -26.02 -7.16 28.34
C GLY A 20 -25.44 -5.76 28.28
N GLY A 21 -24.92 -5.39 27.10
CA GLY A 21 -24.48 -4.03 26.85
C GLY A 21 -25.65 -3.05 27.04
N PRO A 22 -25.36 -1.79 27.37
CA PRO A 22 -26.40 -0.78 27.58
C PRO A 22 -27.35 -0.73 26.37
N PRO A 23 -28.66 -0.56 26.58
CA PRO A 23 -29.62 -0.48 25.50
C PRO A 23 -29.16 0.62 24.54
N ARG A 24 -28.98 0.26 23.27
CA ARG A 24 -28.69 1.24 22.21
C ARG A 24 -29.87 2.20 22.21
N GLY A 25 -29.66 3.41 22.72
CA GLY A 25 -30.66 4.47 22.69
C GLY A 25 -31.19 4.68 21.28
N PRO A 26 -32.39 5.26 21.11
CA PRO A 26 -32.99 5.50 19.80
C PRO A 26 -31.97 6.27 18.96
N GLY A 27 -31.35 5.57 18.01
CA GLY A 27 -30.28 6.13 17.21
C GLY A 27 -30.81 7.37 16.51
N ARG A 28 -30.30 8.55 16.88
CA ARG A 28 -30.57 9.79 16.17
C ARG A 28 -30.20 9.54 14.71
N ARG A 29 -31.19 9.35 13.85
CA ARG A 29 -30.97 9.33 12.41
C ARG A 29 -30.33 10.67 12.07
N PRO A 30 -29.19 10.70 11.36
CA PRO A 30 -28.61 11.96 10.91
C PRO A 30 -29.66 12.72 10.12
N ALA A 31 -29.73 14.03 10.32
CA ALA A 31 -30.69 14.87 9.61
C ALA A 31 -30.58 14.63 8.10
N PRO A 32 -31.71 14.58 7.37
CA PRO A 32 -31.68 14.42 5.92
C PRO A 32 -30.88 15.57 5.30
N TRP A 33 -29.94 15.24 4.42
CA TRP A 33 -29.10 16.23 3.75
C TRP A 33 -29.96 17.17 2.90
N THR A 34 -29.84 18.48 3.14
CA THR A 34 -30.54 19.47 2.33
C THR A 34 -29.95 19.51 0.91
N VAL A 35 -30.71 20.04 -0.06
CA VAL A 35 -30.20 20.26 -1.43
C VAL A 35 -28.97 21.17 -1.41
N GLU A 36 -28.96 22.16 -0.51
CA GLU A 36 -27.82 23.07 -0.34
C GLU A 36 -26.58 22.35 0.19
N ASP A 37 -26.73 21.45 1.17
CA ASP A 37 -25.63 20.62 1.67
C ASP A 37 -25.04 19.71 0.58
N GLN A 38 -25.91 19.16 -0.28
CA GLN A 38 -25.48 18.35 -1.41
C GLN A 38 -24.69 19.16 -2.44
N LEU A 39 -25.11 20.40 -2.74
CA LEU A 39 -24.39 21.31 -3.62
C LEU A 39 -23.03 21.72 -3.04
N ARG A 40 -22.99 22.13 -1.76
CA ARG A 40 -21.74 22.48 -1.06
C ARG A 40 -20.76 21.31 -1.04
N GLU A 41 -21.24 20.10 -0.76
CA GLU A 41 -20.39 18.90 -0.77
C GLU A 41 -19.92 18.53 -2.17
N ARG A 42 -20.75 18.72 -3.20
CA ARG A 42 -20.35 18.53 -4.60
C ARG A 42 -19.24 19.49 -4.98
N GLU A 43 -19.37 20.77 -4.65
CA GLU A 43 -18.34 21.78 -4.89
C GLU A 43 -17.05 21.49 -4.13
N ARG A 44 -17.15 21.09 -2.86
CA ARG A 44 -16.00 20.67 -2.04
C ARG A 44 -15.27 19.50 -2.70
N ARG A 45 -15.99 18.47 -3.16
CA ARG A 45 -15.41 17.32 -3.87
C ARG A 45 -14.76 17.72 -5.19
N THR A 46 -15.36 18.63 -5.94
CA THR A 46 -14.78 19.15 -7.18
C THR A 46 -13.46 19.87 -6.91
N ARG A 47 -13.41 20.75 -5.90
CA ARG A 47 -12.19 21.48 -5.49
C ARG A 47 -11.08 20.53 -5.04
N VAL A 48 -11.40 19.55 -4.18
CA VAL A 48 -10.42 18.56 -3.72
C VAL A 48 -9.88 17.74 -4.90
N ARG A 49 -10.72 17.36 -5.87
CA ARG A 49 -10.27 16.63 -7.06
C ARG A 49 -9.33 17.46 -7.93
N ALA A 50 -9.66 18.73 -8.18
CA ALA A 50 -8.80 19.63 -8.96
C ALA A 50 -7.41 19.77 -8.29
N ALA A 51 -7.37 20.08 -7.00
CA ALA A 51 -6.13 20.21 -6.24
C ALA A 51 -5.30 18.91 -6.23
N LEU A 52 -5.94 17.74 -6.17
CA LEU A 52 -5.23 16.46 -6.28
C LEU A 52 -4.60 16.28 -7.66
N LEU A 53 -5.30 16.65 -8.73
CA LEU A 53 -4.81 16.49 -10.10
C LEU A 53 -3.71 17.49 -10.47
N GLU A 54 -3.76 18.72 -9.94
CA GLU A 54 -2.70 19.73 -10.13
C GLU A 54 -1.36 19.31 -9.52
N ARG A 55 -1.39 18.45 -8.49
CA ARG A 55 -0.19 17.92 -7.83
C ARG A 55 0.41 16.71 -8.53
N LEU A 56 -0.29 16.12 -9.51
CA LEU A 56 0.20 14.97 -10.26
C LEU A 56 1.11 15.43 -11.40
N PRO A 57 2.24 14.76 -11.63
CA PRO A 57 3.07 15.06 -12.79
C PRO A 57 2.30 14.76 -14.09
N PRO A 58 2.71 15.36 -15.22
CA PRO A 58 2.11 15.07 -16.51
C PRO A 58 2.29 13.58 -16.89
N PRO A 59 1.43 13.04 -17.76
CA PRO A 59 1.45 11.63 -18.12
C PRO A 59 2.78 11.13 -18.69
N ASP A 60 3.46 12.02 -19.42
CA ASP A 60 4.72 11.75 -20.11
C ASP A 60 5.94 12.27 -19.33
N ALA A 61 5.75 12.83 -18.13
CA ALA A 61 6.89 13.16 -17.28
C ALA A 61 7.60 11.85 -16.93
N GLY A 62 8.77 11.63 -17.55
CA GLY A 62 9.70 10.60 -17.16
C GLY A 62 10.12 10.85 -15.73
N THR A 63 9.38 10.31 -14.77
CA THR A 63 9.83 10.25 -13.38
C THR A 63 11.13 9.48 -13.39
N LEU A 64 12.23 10.10 -12.98
CA LEU A 64 13.58 9.53 -12.95
C LEU A 64 13.69 8.23 -12.12
N ASP A 65 12.65 7.88 -11.35
CA ASP A 65 12.48 6.60 -10.67
C ASP A 65 11.73 5.53 -11.50
N ASP A 66 11.52 5.75 -12.80
CA ASP A 66 10.95 4.76 -13.75
C ASP A 66 11.90 3.57 -13.90
N LEU A 67 11.84 2.66 -12.93
CA LEU A 67 12.22 1.27 -13.09
C LEU A 67 11.28 0.60 -14.10
N GLY A 68 11.50 0.91 -15.38
CA GLY A 68 11.16 0.11 -16.55
C GLY A 68 9.74 -0.44 -16.60
N SER A 69 8.79 0.33 -17.11
CA SER A 69 7.52 -0.22 -17.61
C SER A 69 7.53 -0.29 -19.14
N PHE A 70 8.24 -1.26 -19.73
CA PHE A 70 7.85 -1.76 -21.05
C PHE A 70 8.09 -3.28 -21.11
N ARG A 71 6.99 -3.98 -21.41
CA ARG A 71 6.80 -5.43 -21.65
C ARG A 71 6.33 -6.23 -20.43
N ILE A 72 5.14 -6.82 -20.61
CA ILE A 72 4.38 -7.62 -19.65
C ILE A 72 5.08 -8.94 -19.23
N ASP A 73 6.25 -9.26 -19.78
CA ASP A 73 6.89 -10.57 -19.53
C ASP A 73 8.22 -10.54 -18.78
N LEU A 74 8.81 -9.39 -18.46
CA LEU A 74 10.04 -9.34 -17.66
C LEU A 74 10.06 -8.05 -16.83
N TRP A 75 10.47 -8.16 -15.56
CA TRP A 75 10.99 -7.09 -14.70
C TRP A 75 10.02 -6.36 -13.74
N PRO A 76 10.51 -5.80 -12.60
CA PRO A 76 11.90 -5.49 -12.24
C PRO A 76 12.76 -6.75 -11.99
N PRO A 77 14.11 -6.61 -11.99
CA PRO A 77 14.97 -7.67 -11.52
C PRO A 77 14.53 -7.91 -10.10
N GLN A 78 14.55 -9.16 -9.64
CA GLN A 78 14.96 -9.26 -8.25
C GLN A 78 16.31 -8.55 -8.16
N PRO A 79 16.47 -7.52 -7.30
CA PRO A 79 17.77 -6.89 -7.09
C PRO A 79 18.78 -8.02 -6.96
N ALA A 80 19.87 -7.95 -7.75
CA ALA A 80 20.79 -9.06 -7.93
C ALA A 80 20.99 -9.73 -6.57
N PRO A 81 20.64 -11.02 -6.41
CA PRO A 81 20.78 -11.68 -5.12
C PRO A 81 22.20 -11.40 -4.68
N ARG A 82 22.33 -10.76 -3.51
CA ARG A 82 23.61 -10.40 -2.87
C ARG A 82 24.62 -11.49 -3.21
N PRO A 83 25.82 -11.15 -3.74
CA PRO A 83 26.78 -12.14 -4.23
C PRO A 83 26.85 -13.31 -3.24
N ARG A 84 26.72 -14.53 -3.76
CA ARG A 84 26.74 -15.78 -2.98
C ARG A 84 27.97 -15.74 -2.06
N GLY A 85 27.75 -15.35 -0.81
CA GLY A 85 28.82 -14.99 0.13
C GLY A 85 28.31 -14.18 1.32
N ALA A 86 27.24 -13.40 1.15
CA ALA A 86 26.77 -12.49 2.22
C ALA A 86 25.63 -13.02 3.13
N ALA A 87 25.12 -14.24 2.93
CA ALA A 87 24.21 -14.92 3.88
C ALA A 87 23.80 -16.33 3.38
N ARG A 88 24.76 -17.25 3.22
CA ARG A 88 24.42 -18.67 3.10
C ARG A 88 24.86 -19.35 4.39
N GLY A 89 23.89 -19.65 5.24
CA GLY A 89 24.07 -20.58 6.35
C GLY A 89 25.00 -20.08 7.44
N PRO A 90 24.50 -19.61 8.58
CA PRO A 90 25.28 -19.79 9.78
C PRO A 90 25.68 -21.28 9.91
N SER A 91 26.97 -21.55 10.13
CA SER A 91 27.34 -22.41 11.26
C SER A 91 26.28 -22.20 12.34
N ALA A 92 25.53 -23.21 12.81
CA ALA A 92 24.29 -23.15 13.62
C ALA A 92 23.97 -21.88 14.48
N ALA A 93 24.93 -21.06 14.87
CA ALA A 93 24.80 -19.66 15.26
C ALA A 93 24.57 -18.68 14.08
N GLY A 94 23.30 -18.41 13.75
CA GLY A 94 22.87 -17.23 12.95
C GLY A 94 23.60 -15.95 13.35
N PRO A 95 23.77 -14.95 12.44
CA PRO A 95 24.12 -13.62 12.89
C PRO A 95 23.14 -13.22 13.99
N VAL A 96 23.67 -12.99 15.19
CA VAL A 96 22.87 -12.69 16.37
C VAL A 96 22.30 -11.30 16.16
N TRP A 97 21.00 -11.25 15.84
CA TRP A 97 20.30 -9.98 15.70
C TRP A 97 20.22 -9.30 17.07
N THR A 98 20.74 -8.08 17.13
CA THR A 98 20.56 -7.19 18.26
C THR A 98 19.69 -6.01 17.84
N GLY A 99 19.05 -5.34 18.80
CA GLY A 99 18.29 -4.12 18.51
C GLY A 99 19.17 -3.06 17.83
N ALA A 100 20.41 -2.89 18.28
CA ALA A 100 21.37 -1.96 17.70
C ALA A 100 21.70 -2.29 16.24
N ALA A 101 22.02 -3.56 15.93
CA ALA A 101 22.33 -3.97 14.56
C ALA A 101 21.16 -3.75 13.59
N LEU A 102 19.91 -3.94 14.06
CA LEU A 102 18.72 -3.64 13.25
C LEU A 102 18.51 -2.15 13.06
N LEU A 103 18.77 -1.31 14.06
CA LEU A 103 18.67 0.14 13.92
C LEU A 103 19.70 0.68 12.92
N ASP A 104 20.93 0.15 12.94
CA ASP A 104 21.96 0.53 11.97
C ASP A 104 21.57 0.10 10.55
N LEU A 105 21.02 -1.11 10.40
CA LEU A 105 20.51 -1.58 9.11
C LEU A 105 19.33 -0.74 8.58
N ILE A 106 18.47 -0.22 9.48
CA ILE A 106 17.39 0.70 9.12
C ILE A 106 17.94 2.05 8.66
N ARG A 107 18.99 2.57 9.32
CA ARG A 107 19.67 3.82 8.93
C ARG A 107 20.36 3.67 7.58
N GLU A 108 21.03 2.54 7.35
CA GLU A 108 21.65 2.21 6.05
C GLU A 108 20.60 2.19 4.94
N PHE A 109 19.49 1.47 5.15
CA PHE A 109 18.38 1.45 4.20
C PHE A 109 17.79 2.84 3.93
N ALA A 110 17.67 3.67 4.97
CA ALA A 110 17.16 5.03 4.84
C ALA A 110 18.13 5.96 4.10
N ALA A 111 19.44 5.78 4.28
CA ALA A 111 20.47 6.54 3.56
C ALA A 111 20.43 6.23 2.06
N ASP A 112 20.20 4.97 1.71
CA ASP A 112 20.14 4.53 0.30
C ASP A 112 18.82 4.90 -0.38
N ARG A 113 17.67 4.72 0.29
CA ARG A 113 16.34 4.84 -0.31
C ARG A 113 15.62 6.15 -0.01
N GLY A 114 16.05 6.87 1.03
CA GLY A 114 15.34 7.97 1.67
C GLY A 114 14.58 7.53 2.93
N PRO A 115 14.12 8.47 3.76
CA PRO A 115 13.49 8.17 5.04
C PRO A 115 12.05 7.65 4.91
N ASP A 116 11.43 7.75 3.73
CA ASP A 116 10.04 7.38 3.47
C ASP A 116 9.92 5.93 2.97
N PHE A 117 9.79 4.98 3.90
CA PHE A 117 9.55 3.58 3.58
C PHE A 117 8.73 2.87 4.66
N SER A 118 7.98 1.87 4.22
CA SER A 118 7.19 0.99 5.06
C SER A 118 8.03 -0.12 5.67
N LYS A 119 7.51 -0.71 6.75
CA LYS A 119 8.09 -1.91 7.38
C LYS A 119 8.25 -3.06 6.38
N GLN A 120 7.30 -3.25 5.48
CA GLN A 120 7.33 -4.36 4.53
C GLN A 120 8.43 -4.20 3.47
N GLU A 121 8.66 -2.98 2.99
CA GLU A 121 9.75 -2.66 2.07
C GLU A 121 11.10 -2.96 2.71
N PHE A 122 11.31 -2.48 3.94
CA PHE A 122 12.51 -2.78 4.71
C PHE A 122 12.73 -4.29 4.91
N ILE A 123 11.70 -5.02 5.37
CA ILE A 123 11.77 -6.47 5.59
C ILE A 123 12.15 -7.23 4.31
N ARG A 124 11.55 -6.84 3.17
CA ARG A 124 11.83 -7.44 1.88
C ARG A 124 13.27 -7.20 1.44
N TRP A 125 13.76 -5.97 1.62
CA TRP A 125 15.13 -5.59 1.28
C TRP A 125 16.15 -6.29 2.19
N ALA A 126 15.94 -6.24 3.51
CA ALA A 126 16.82 -6.85 4.51
C ALA A 126 16.75 -8.38 4.54
N ARG A 127 15.75 -8.98 3.88
CA ARG A 127 15.48 -10.43 3.86
C ARG A 127 15.33 -11.03 5.27
N ILE A 128 14.78 -10.26 6.19
CA ILE A 128 14.47 -10.69 7.55
C ILE A 128 12.98 -10.99 7.69
N THR A 129 12.57 -11.58 8.82
CA THR A 129 11.14 -11.78 9.10
C THR A 129 10.58 -10.61 9.89
N SER A 130 9.27 -10.36 9.77
CA SER A 130 8.56 -9.39 10.63
C SER A 130 8.70 -9.73 12.11
N GLY A 131 8.79 -11.03 12.44
CA GLY A 131 9.02 -11.51 13.80
C GLY A 131 10.37 -11.09 14.36
N THR A 132 11.43 -11.10 13.54
CA THR A 132 12.76 -10.61 13.92
C THR A 132 12.72 -9.13 14.31
N VAL A 133 12.11 -8.28 13.47
CA VAL A 133 11.99 -6.84 13.75
C VAL A 133 11.19 -6.60 15.04
N ASN A 134 10.03 -7.24 15.18
CA ASN A 134 9.18 -7.07 16.36
C ASN A 134 9.86 -7.55 17.65
N ARG A 135 10.59 -8.67 17.59
CA ARG A 135 11.27 -9.25 18.75
C ARG A 135 12.37 -8.32 19.29
N HIS A 136 13.13 -7.69 18.40
CA HIS A 136 14.34 -6.95 18.79
C HIS A 136 14.15 -5.43 18.89
N CYS A 137 13.16 -4.88 18.18
CA CYS A 137 12.92 -3.44 18.13
C CYS A 137 11.51 -3.05 18.61
N GLY A 138 10.63 -4.03 18.85
CA GLY A 138 9.26 -3.78 19.31
C GLY A 138 8.37 -3.17 18.23
N ASP A 139 7.74 -2.06 18.55
CA ASP A 139 6.85 -1.36 17.62
C ASP A 139 7.63 -0.63 16.51
N TRP A 140 7.12 -0.68 15.28
CA TRP A 140 7.80 -0.12 14.12
C TRP A 140 7.92 1.41 14.18
N ARG A 141 6.90 2.09 14.70
CA ARG A 141 6.93 3.55 14.85
C ARG A 141 8.04 3.95 15.81
N SER A 142 8.13 3.29 16.96
CA SER A 142 9.21 3.51 17.94
C SER A 142 10.58 3.17 17.36
N THR A 143 10.68 2.09 16.59
CA THR A 143 11.91 1.68 15.92
C THR A 143 12.42 2.76 14.96
N ARG A 144 11.53 3.37 14.18
CA ARG A 144 11.88 4.47 13.26
C ARG A 144 12.42 5.68 14.01
N VAL A 145 11.75 6.08 15.09
CA VAL A 145 12.21 7.19 15.94
C VAL A 145 13.61 6.90 16.51
N ALA A 146 13.83 5.68 17.01
CA ALA A 146 15.14 5.26 17.52
C ALA A 146 16.24 5.23 16.44
N ALA A 147 15.86 5.01 15.18
CA ALA A 147 16.76 5.11 14.04
C ALA A 147 17.05 6.57 13.61
N GLY A 148 16.40 7.57 14.20
CA GLY A 148 16.51 8.98 13.80
C GLY A 148 15.60 9.35 12.63
N LEU A 149 14.59 8.52 12.33
CA LEU A 149 13.65 8.74 11.24
C LEU A 149 12.32 9.30 11.77
N PRO A 150 11.52 9.97 10.90
CA PRO A 150 10.15 10.33 11.23
C PRO A 150 9.33 9.11 11.70
N ALA A 151 8.57 9.28 12.78
CA ALA A 151 7.81 8.22 13.43
C ALA A 151 6.89 7.49 12.45
N GLU A 152 6.23 8.26 11.60
CA GLU A 152 5.54 7.75 10.43
C GLU A 152 6.35 8.11 9.19
N PRO A 153 6.39 7.24 8.17
CA PRO A 153 6.84 7.64 6.84
C PRO A 153 6.20 8.98 6.48
N ALA A 154 7.00 9.90 5.93
CA ALA A 154 6.44 11.14 5.39
C ALA A 154 5.36 10.68 4.41
N THR A 155 4.10 10.89 4.76
CA THR A 155 3.00 10.41 3.93
C THR A 155 2.95 11.37 2.74
N GLU A 156 3.97 11.32 1.87
CA GLU A 156 3.80 11.68 0.48
C GLU A 156 2.55 10.94 0.07
N ASP A 157 1.49 11.72 -0.14
CA ASP A 157 0.10 11.29 -0.24
C ASP A 157 0.09 9.91 -0.89
N SER A 158 0.03 8.85 -0.09
CA SER A 158 0.14 7.50 -0.62
C SER A 158 -1.04 7.28 -1.57
N ALA A 159 -2.15 7.96 -1.28
CA ALA A 159 -3.26 8.22 -2.17
C ALA A 159 -2.87 8.90 -3.50
N LEU A 160 -2.11 9.99 -3.51
CA LEU A 160 -1.61 10.62 -4.74
C LEU A 160 -0.69 9.69 -5.53
N ARG A 161 0.30 9.02 -4.91
CA ARG A 161 1.17 8.06 -5.63
C ARG A 161 0.35 6.91 -6.23
N THR A 162 -0.59 6.38 -5.45
CA THR A 162 -1.49 5.31 -5.88
C THR A 162 -2.40 5.77 -7.01
N LEU A 163 -2.96 6.98 -6.90
CA LEU A 163 -3.77 7.59 -7.94
C LEU A 163 -2.93 7.80 -9.21
N HIS A 164 -1.73 8.37 -9.08
CA HIS A 164 -0.81 8.58 -10.18
C HIS A 164 -0.50 7.27 -10.93
N ALA A 165 -0.13 6.21 -10.19
CA ALA A 165 0.12 4.89 -10.76
C ALA A 165 -1.09 4.37 -11.55
N LEU A 166 -2.31 4.47 -10.99
CA LEU A 166 -3.53 4.06 -11.68
C LEU A 166 -3.79 4.90 -12.96
N LEU A 167 -3.61 6.21 -12.90
CA LEU A 167 -3.85 7.11 -14.04
C LEU A 167 -2.79 6.90 -15.15
N LYS A 168 -1.52 6.76 -14.78
CA LYS A 168 -0.41 6.42 -15.70
C LYS A 168 -0.65 5.07 -16.38
N THR A 169 -1.02 4.03 -15.63
CA THR A 169 -1.35 2.73 -16.23
C THR A 169 -2.53 2.82 -17.20
N LEU A 170 -3.58 3.60 -16.89
CA LEU A 170 -4.66 3.85 -17.85
C LEU A 170 -4.18 4.56 -19.11
N HIS A 171 -3.31 5.56 -18.95
CA HIS A 171 -2.73 6.32 -20.06
C HIS A 171 -1.92 5.44 -21.01
N LEU A 172 -1.03 4.61 -20.46
CA LEU A 172 -0.20 3.67 -21.23
C LEU A 172 -1.04 2.61 -21.95
N ASN A 173 -2.25 2.32 -21.46
CA ASN A 173 -3.16 1.33 -22.03
C ASN A 173 -4.34 1.97 -22.80
N ARG A 174 -4.26 3.26 -23.14
CA ARG A 174 -5.34 4.00 -23.81
C ARG A 174 -5.70 3.46 -25.20
N HIS A 175 -4.72 2.88 -25.90
CA HIS A 175 -4.89 2.35 -27.26
C HIS A 175 -5.45 0.91 -27.32
N ARG A 176 -5.76 0.29 -26.17
CA ARG A 176 -6.32 -1.06 -26.16
C ARG A 176 -7.73 -1.06 -26.72
N THR A 177 -8.02 -2.06 -27.56
CA THR A 177 -9.39 -2.33 -28.07
C THR A 177 -10.39 -2.63 -26.96
N ARG A 178 -9.94 -3.25 -25.87
CA ARG A 178 -10.75 -3.54 -24.68
C ARG A 178 -10.26 -2.75 -23.48
N PRO A 179 -11.14 -2.01 -22.78
CA PRO A 179 -10.75 -1.27 -21.59
C PRO A 179 -10.39 -2.22 -20.44
N LEU A 180 -9.38 -1.85 -19.64
CA LEU A 180 -8.96 -2.64 -18.48
C LEU A 180 -10.09 -2.80 -17.46
N THR A 181 -10.24 -4.01 -16.92
CA THR A 181 -11.05 -4.27 -15.72
C THR A 181 -10.35 -3.71 -14.47
N ALA A 182 -11.08 -3.62 -13.34
CA ALA A 182 -10.50 -3.16 -12.08
C ALA A 182 -9.30 -4.03 -11.64
N GLU A 183 -9.41 -5.34 -11.79
CA GLU A 183 -8.35 -6.26 -11.39
C GLU A 183 -7.13 -6.16 -12.32
N GLN A 184 -7.36 -6.05 -13.64
CA GLN A 184 -6.28 -5.86 -14.61
C GLN A 184 -5.55 -4.54 -14.38
N LEU A 185 -6.29 -3.46 -14.09
CA LEU A 185 -5.70 -2.16 -13.78
C LEU A 185 -4.86 -2.22 -12.49
N ALA A 186 -5.42 -2.77 -11.40
CA ALA A 186 -4.69 -2.91 -10.15
C ALA A 186 -3.40 -3.73 -10.33
N ARG A 187 -3.49 -4.86 -11.02
CA ARG A 187 -2.34 -5.73 -11.32
C ARG A 187 -1.28 -5.01 -12.15
N ALA A 188 -1.68 -4.31 -13.21
CA ALA A 188 -0.78 -3.57 -14.08
C ALA A 188 -0.15 -2.34 -13.40
N ALA A 189 -0.79 -1.80 -12.37
CA ALA A 189 -0.24 -0.73 -11.53
C ALA A 189 0.55 -1.26 -10.31
N HIS A 190 0.72 -2.58 -10.17
CA HIS A 190 1.33 -3.24 -8.99
C HIS A 190 0.65 -2.90 -7.65
N LEU A 191 -0.66 -2.69 -7.69
CA LEU A 191 -1.50 -2.37 -6.55
C LEU A 191 -2.45 -3.52 -6.22
N SER A 192 -2.93 -3.53 -4.97
CA SER A 192 -4.09 -4.36 -4.62
C SER A 192 -5.37 -3.76 -5.23
N ARG A 193 -6.46 -4.54 -5.24
CA ARG A 193 -7.75 -4.05 -5.74
C ARG A 193 -8.38 -2.98 -4.83
N GLY A 194 -8.00 -2.94 -3.55
CA GLY A 194 -8.58 -2.06 -2.52
C GLY A 194 -8.59 -0.57 -2.89
N PRO A 195 -7.45 0.02 -3.31
CA PRO A 195 -7.37 1.41 -3.72
C PRO A 195 -8.37 1.87 -4.78
N ILE A 196 -8.70 1.02 -5.76
CA ILE A 196 -9.70 1.39 -6.78
C ILE A 196 -11.08 1.62 -6.12
N GLY A 197 -11.42 0.83 -5.10
CA GLY A 197 -12.62 1.00 -4.30
C GLY A 197 -12.61 2.29 -3.48
N SER A 198 -11.47 2.62 -2.84
CA SER A 198 -11.35 3.85 -2.04
C SER A 198 -11.46 5.12 -2.89
N PHE A 199 -11.11 5.06 -4.18
CA PHE A 199 -11.35 6.15 -5.14
C PHE A 199 -12.77 6.17 -5.74
N GLY A 200 -13.70 5.37 -5.23
CA GLY A 200 -15.09 5.34 -5.73
C GLY A 200 -15.30 4.45 -6.96
N GLY A 201 -14.37 3.52 -7.22
CA GLY A 201 -14.49 2.51 -8.27
C GLY A 201 -14.02 2.96 -9.66
N MET A 202 -14.06 2.02 -10.62
CA MET A 202 -13.52 2.23 -11.98
C MET A 202 -14.15 3.40 -12.74
N LYS A 203 -15.45 3.67 -12.53
CA LYS A 203 -16.12 4.82 -13.15
C LYS A 203 -15.45 6.13 -12.73
N GLN A 204 -15.17 6.27 -11.42
CA GLN A 204 -14.57 7.46 -10.87
C GLN A 204 -13.08 7.58 -11.26
N VAL A 205 -12.32 6.48 -11.24
CA VAL A 205 -10.91 6.48 -11.70
C VAL A 205 -10.80 6.89 -13.17
N ARG A 206 -11.66 6.37 -14.06
CA ARG A 206 -11.67 6.80 -15.48
C ARG A 206 -12.09 8.26 -15.66
N ASN A 207 -12.98 8.77 -14.81
CA ASN A 207 -13.34 10.19 -14.83
C ASN A 207 -12.15 11.07 -14.41
N LEU A 208 -11.42 10.67 -13.36
CA LEU A 208 -10.19 11.35 -12.95
C LEU A 208 -9.13 11.31 -14.05
N TYR A 209 -8.98 10.18 -14.75
CA TYR A 209 -8.09 10.08 -15.91
C TYR A 209 -8.43 11.09 -17.01
N ARG A 210 -9.71 11.24 -17.38
CA ARG A 210 -10.13 12.21 -18.40
C ARG A 210 -9.81 13.65 -18.00
N LEU A 211 -10.08 14.00 -16.75
CA LEU A 211 -9.75 15.33 -16.21
C LEU A 211 -8.25 15.57 -16.22
N TRP A 212 -7.47 14.58 -15.78
CA TRP A 212 -6.02 14.66 -15.75
C TRP A 212 -5.40 14.84 -17.15
N VAL A 213 -5.88 14.12 -18.16
CA VAL A 213 -5.44 14.31 -19.56
C VAL A 213 -5.86 15.69 -20.08
N ALA A 214 -7.08 16.14 -19.78
CA ALA A 214 -7.55 17.46 -20.20
C ALA A 214 -6.73 18.62 -19.61
N MET A 215 -6.14 18.42 -18.42
CA MET A 215 -5.22 19.38 -17.80
C MET A 215 -3.81 19.37 -18.43
N HIS A 216 -3.44 18.32 -19.17
CA HIS A 216 -2.13 18.15 -19.77
C HIS A 216 -2.25 17.86 -21.28
N PRO A 217 -2.71 18.83 -22.09
CA PRO A 217 -3.01 18.62 -23.51
C PRO A 217 -1.80 18.14 -24.32
N GLN A 218 -0.59 18.55 -23.93
CA GLN A 218 0.65 18.12 -24.59
C GLN A 218 0.88 16.60 -24.54
N ALA A 219 0.34 15.91 -23.53
CA ALA A 219 0.48 14.45 -23.41
C ALA A 219 -0.55 13.67 -24.25
N ALA A 220 -1.49 14.35 -24.91
CA ALA A 220 -2.44 13.69 -25.81
C ALA A 220 -1.85 13.45 -27.21
N GLU A 221 -0.76 14.13 -27.56
CA GLU A 221 -0.20 14.15 -28.92
C GLU A 221 0.94 13.14 -29.13
N THR A 222 1.50 12.56 -28.06
CA THR A 222 2.57 11.56 -28.13
C THR A 222 1.99 10.18 -28.51
N PRO A 223 2.34 9.58 -29.66
CA PRO A 223 1.84 8.28 -30.10
C PRO A 223 2.45 7.08 -29.36
#